data_AF-A0A524KQ06-F1
#
_entry.id   AF-A0A524KQ06-F1
#
_cell.length_a   1.000
_cell.length_b   1.000
_cell.length_c   1.000
_cell.angle_alpha   90.00
_cell.angle_beta   90.00
_cell.angle_gamma   90.00
#
_symmetry.space_group_name_H-M   'P 1'
#
loop_
_entity.id
_entity.type
_entity.pdbx_description
1 polymer ?
#
loop_
_entity_poly.entity_id
_entity_poly.type
_entity_poly.pdbx_seq_one_letter_code
_entity_poly.pdbx_strand_id
1 'polypeptide(L)'
;MTNSLTLSMNGQGTAFVDGLPAGRYWLHKKQSIAGMGQGYARPVAANFDARESDVRPAPDRDLRQICGAQASLVTASAIPELQTGGSEAWRLILILLIAAYFVEALFGYFTGVLRDRRKDQEQAAETLPEAETP
;
A
#
# COMPACT_ATOMS: atom_id res chain seq x y z
N MET A 1 24.36 0.69 33.04
CA MET A 1 23.43 0.24 34.09
C MET A 1 22.02 0.52 33.59
N THR A 2 21.19 -0.51 33.40
CA THR A 2 19.80 -0.35 32.96
C THR A 2 18.96 -0.07 34.21
N ASN A 3 18.57 1.19 34.42
CA ASN A 3 17.69 1.54 35.52
C ASN A 3 16.28 0.99 35.22
N SER A 4 15.84 -0.02 35.96
CA SER A 4 14.49 -0.59 35.85
C SER A 4 13.62 -0.14 37.01
N LEU A 5 12.47 0.47 36.72
CA LEU A 5 11.46 0.83 37.71
C LEU A 5 10.39 -0.26 37.78
N THR A 6 10.06 -0.75 38.98
CA THR A 6 8.98 -1.72 39.18
C THR A 6 7.68 -0.98 39.47
N LEU A 7 6.63 -1.28 38.71
CA LEU A 7 5.32 -0.64 38.83
C LEU A 7 4.34 -1.54 39.60
N SER A 8 3.59 -0.97 40.54
CA SER A 8 2.42 -1.59 41.15
C SER A 8 1.17 -1.19 40.37
N MET A 9 0.31 -2.17 40.08
CA MET A 9 -1.00 -1.91 39.48
C MET A 9 -2.01 -1.61 40.59
N ASN A 10 -2.93 -0.69 40.35
CA ASN A 10 -4.08 -0.48 41.21
C ASN A 10 -5.15 -1.56 40.99
N GLY A 11 -6.22 -1.54 41.78
CA GLY A 11 -7.34 -2.49 41.67
C GLY A 11 -8.11 -2.44 40.34
N GLN A 12 -7.86 -1.45 39.48
CA GLN A 12 -8.42 -1.33 38.14
C GLN A 12 -7.47 -1.82 37.04
N GLY A 13 -6.30 -2.35 37.39
CA GLY A 13 -5.30 -2.79 36.41
C GLY A 13 -4.63 -1.62 35.68
N THR A 14 -4.53 -0.45 36.31
CA THR A 14 -3.74 0.69 35.79
C THR A 14 -2.58 0.99 36.73
N ALA A 15 -1.45 1.44 36.17
CA ALA A 15 -0.28 1.88 36.93
C ALA A 15 0.03 3.32 36.54
N PHE A 16 0.17 4.19 37.54
CA PHE A 16 0.55 5.59 37.36
C PHE A 16 2.02 5.75 37.70
N VAL A 17 2.77 6.39 36.81
CA VAL A 17 4.21 6.67 36.97
C VAL A 17 4.38 8.17 36.95
N ASP A 18 4.58 8.76 38.12
CA ASP A 18 4.78 10.21 38.23
C ASP A 18 6.26 10.58 37.98
N GLY A 19 6.49 11.76 37.40
CA GLY A 19 7.83 12.31 37.17
C GLY A 19 8.71 11.53 36.17
N LEU A 20 8.14 10.70 35.28
CA LEU A 20 8.91 10.01 34.27
C LEU A 20 9.39 11.03 33.20
N PRO A 21 10.70 11.21 32.97
CA PRO A 21 11.18 12.18 31.99
C PRO A 21 10.76 11.77 30.57
N ALA A 22 10.64 12.74 29.67
CA ALA A 22 10.29 12.43 28.29
C ALA A 22 11.36 11.51 27.65
N GLY A 23 10.92 10.48 26.95
CA GLY A 23 11.82 9.46 26.42
C GLY A 23 11.10 8.18 25.98
N ARG A 24 11.91 7.23 25.50
CA ARG A 24 11.46 5.91 25.04
C ARG A 24 11.80 4.87 26.09
N TYR A 25 10.79 4.12 26.50
CA TYR A 25 10.86 3.13 27.56
C TYR A 25 10.36 1.78 27.05
N TRP A 26 10.72 0.74 27.79
CA TRP A 26 10.20 -0.61 27.57
C TRP A 26 9.43 -1.03 28.81
N LEU A 27 8.14 -1.31 28.63
CA LEU A 27 7.29 -1.88 29.66
C LEU A 27 7.42 -3.40 29.61
N HIS A 28 7.98 -3.99 30.67
CA HIS A 28 8.13 -5.43 30.81
C HIS A 28 7.15 -5.97 31.85
N LYS A 29 6.41 -7.03 31.50
CA LYS A 29 5.68 -7.79 32.52
C LYS A 29 6.68 -8.52 33.42
N LYS A 30 6.60 -8.31 34.73
CA LYS A 30 7.41 -9.05 35.71
C LYS A 30 7.14 -10.55 35.54
N GLN A 31 8.18 -11.33 35.24
CA GLN A 31 8.03 -12.77 35.13
C GLN A 31 7.70 -13.35 36.52
N SER A 32 6.58 -14.06 36.60
CA SER A 32 6.26 -14.91 37.74
C SER A 32 7.26 -16.06 37.77
N ILE A 33 7.78 -16.39 38.96
CA ILE A 33 8.74 -17.48 39.21
C ILE A 33 8.17 -18.84 38.77
N ALA A 34 6.84 -18.96 38.60
CA ALA A 34 6.20 -20.13 38.02
C ALA A 34 6.34 -20.11 36.48
N GLY A 35 7.44 -20.69 35.99
CA GLY A 35 7.85 -20.69 34.59
C GLY A 35 6.78 -21.23 33.62
N MET A 36 6.23 -20.33 32.80
CA MET A 36 5.84 -20.54 31.40
C MET A 36 5.15 -19.27 30.88
N GLY A 37 5.90 -18.18 30.81
CA GLY A 37 5.43 -16.96 30.16
C GLY A 37 6.63 -16.18 29.64
N GLN A 38 6.81 -16.14 28.32
CA GLN A 38 7.67 -15.11 27.74
C GLN A 38 7.11 -13.76 28.20
N GLY A 39 7.93 -12.99 28.91
CA GLY A 39 7.52 -11.69 29.41
C GLY A 39 7.24 -10.78 28.21
N TYR A 40 5.97 -10.43 28.00
CA TYR A 40 5.62 -9.43 26.99
C TYR A 40 6.35 -8.12 27.32
N ALA A 41 7.08 -7.61 26.34
CA ALA A 41 7.72 -6.32 26.37
C ALA A 41 7.04 -5.41 25.35
N ARG A 42 6.59 -4.22 25.77
CA ARG A 42 5.96 -3.25 24.88
C ARG A 42 6.76 -1.94 24.90
N PRO A 43 7.12 -1.37 23.74
CA PRO A 43 7.69 -0.03 23.69
C PRO A 43 6.61 0.99 24.09
N VAL A 44 6.98 1.93 24.96
CA VAL A 44 6.14 3.03 25.43
C VAL A 44 6.96 4.32 25.37
N ALA A 45 6.31 5.44 25.07
CA ALA A 45 6.93 6.75 25.07
C ALA A 45 6.28 7.61 26.15
N ALA A 46 7.09 8.37 26.88
CA ALA A 46 6.61 9.49 27.68
C ALA A 46 6.98 10.76 26.92
N ASN A 47 6.00 11.63 26.68
CA ASN A 47 6.23 12.90 26.02
C ASN A 47 6.07 14.05 27.01
N PHE A 48 6.71 15.19 26.73
CA PHE A 48 6.54 16.42 27.53
C PHE A 48 5.11 16.95 27.42
N ASP A 49 4.48 16.80 26.25
CA ASP A 49 3.07 17.10 26.08
C ASP A 49 2.23 15.83 26.37
N ALA A 50 1.36 15.94 27.37
CA ALA A 50 0.41 14.88 27.71
C ALA A 50 -0.50 14.51 26.52
N ARG A 51 -0.74 15.44 25.59
CA ARG A 51 -1.55 15.21 24.38
C ARG A 51 -0.88 14.25 23.39
N GLU A 52 0.44 14.29 23.26
CA GLU A 52 1.18 13.37 22.39
C GLU A 52 1.19 11.93 22.94
N SER A 53 0.92 11.79 24.23
CA SER A 53 0.81 10.49 24.91
C SER A 53 -0.64 9.99 25.01
N ASP A 54 -1.61 10.78 24.55
CA ASP A 54 -3.03 10.44 24.58
C ASP A 54 -3.36 9.49 23.42
N VAL A 55 -3.70 8.25 23.76
CA VAL A 55 -4.11 7.21 22.80
C VAL A 55 -5.64 7.14 22.64
N ARG A 56 -6.38 8.08 23.23
CA ARG A 56 -7.84 8.15 23.03
C ARG A 56 -8.14 8.54 21.58
N PRO A 57 -9.26 8.06 21.02
CA PRO A 57 -9.74 8.54 19.73
C PRO A 57 -9.91 10.06 19.74
N ALA A 58 -9.30 10.74 18.76
CA ALA A 58 -9.41 12.18 18.64
C ALA A 58 -10.85 12.58 18.26
N PRO A 59 -11.44 13.62 18.88
CA PRO A 59 -12.74 14.13 18.47
C PRO A 59 -12.66 14.79 17.08
N ASP A 60 -13.78 14.83 16.35
CA ASP A 60 -13.85 15.30 14.94
C ASP A 60 -13.24 16.70 14.73
N ARG A 61 -13.39 17.60 15.71
CA ARG A 61 -12.81 18.95 15.67
C ARG A 61 -11.27 18.94 15.64
N ASP A 62 -10.65 18.02 16.39
CA ASP A 62 -9.20 17.92 16.50
C ASP A 62 -8.65 17.30 15.21
N LEU A 63 -9.38 16.33 14.63
CA LEU A 63 -9.06 15.76 13.32
C LEU A 63 -9.09 16.80 12.19
N ARG A 64 -10.07 17.70 12.18
CA ARG A 64 -10.12 18.80 11.19
C ARG A 64 -8.99 19.81 11.36
N GLN A 65 -8.53 20.03 12.60
CA GLN A 65 -7.38 20.89 12.85
C GLN A 65 -6.08 20.27 12.34
N ILE A 66 -5.92 18.95 12.47
CA ILE A 66 -4.69 18.22 12.09
C ILE A 66 -4.67 17.89 10.59
N CYS A 67 -5.77 17.36 10.06
CA CYS A 67 -5.87 16.83 8.70
C CYS A 67 -6.51 17.81 7.70
N GLY A 68 -6.94 18.98 8.17
CA GLY A 68 -7.61 20.00 7.37
C GLY A 68 -9.13 19.92 7.42
N ALA A 69 -9.79 21.00 7.00
CA ALA A 69 -11.24 21.20 7.16
C ALA A 69 -12.12 20.15 6.46
N GLN A 70 -11.56 19.41 5.50
CA GLN A 70 -12.24 18.36 4.74
C GLN A 70 -12.19 16.99 5.44
N ALA A 71 -11.41 16.84 6.50
CA ALA A 71 -11.38 15.62 7.28
C ALA A 71 -12.72 15.42 8.00
N SER A 72 -13.26 14.21 7.89
CA SER A 72 -14.47 13.81 8.59
C SER A 72 -14.29 12.40 9.15
N LEU A 73 -14.85 12.16 10.33
CA LEU A 73 -14.82 10.86 10.95
C LEU A 73 -15.84 9.93 10.27
N VAL A 74 -15.35 8.96 9.52
CA VAL A 74 -16.18 7.98 8.80
C VAL A 74 -16.32 6.72 9.65
N THR A 75 -17.54 6.28 9.90
CA THR A 75 -17.84 5.02 10.60
C THR A 75 -17.56 3.83 9.69
N ALA A 76 -17.28 2.65 10.26
CA ALA A 76 -16.92 1.46 9.50
C ALA A 76 -17.96 1.06 8.42
N SER A 77 -19.23 1.41 8.63
CA SER A 77 -20.32 1.19 7.68
C SER A 77 -20.28 2.09 6.44
N ALA A 78 -19.60 3.23 6.50
CA ALA A 78 -19.50 4.21 5.41
C ALA A 78 -18.19 4.06 4.59
N ILE A 79 -17.36 3.06 4.92
CA ILE A 79 -16.18 2.68 4.12
C ILE A 79 -16.53 2.35 2.65
N PRO A 80 -17.64 1.68 2.32
CA PRO A 80 -18.01 1.40 0.93
C PRO A 80 -18.31 2.67 0.11
N GLU A 81 -18.75 3.74 0.76
CA GLU A 81 -19.06 5.03 0.12
C GLU A 81 -17.82 5.89 -0.11
N LEU A 82 -16.73 5.60 0.60
CA LEU A 82 -15.40 6.18 0.37
C LEU A 82 -14.70 5.62 -0.88
N GLN A 83 -15.36 4.77 -1.69
CA GLN A 83 -14.81 4.35 -2.97
C GLN A 83 -14.45 5.60 -3.78
N THR A 84 -13.15 5.79 -3.95
CA THR A 84 -12.59 6.85 -4.78
C THR A 84 -13.22 6.73 -6.16
N GLY A 85 -13.90 7.80 -6.60
CA GLY A 85 -14.65 7.87 -7.87
C GLY A 85 -13.80 7.71 -9.14
N GLY A 86 -12.62 7.10 -9.07
CA GLY A 86 -11.71 6.81 -10.17
C GLY A 86 -11.80 5.39 -10.72
N SER A 87 -12.64 4.51 -10.14
CA SER A 87 -12.73 3.12 -10.59
C SER A 87 -13.28 3.00 -12.03
N GLU A 88 -14.20 3.89 -12.42
CA GLU A 88 -14.76 3.93 -13.78
C GLU A 88 -13.75 4.47 -14.80
N ALA A 89 -13.07 5.58 -14.48
CA ALA A 89 -12.01 6.14 -15.33
C ALA A 89 -10.88 5.13 -15.56
N TRP A 90 -10.47 4.40 -14.51
CA TRP A 90 -9.45 3.36 -14.62
C TRP A 90 -9.87 2.20 -15.53
N ARG A 91 -11.14 1.76 -15.41
CA ARG A 91 -11.70 0.72 -16.30
C ARG A 91 -11.70 1.18 -17.76
N LEU A 92 -12.09 2.42 -18.04
CA LEU A 92 -12.06 2.98 -19.39
C LEU A 92 -10.63 3.03 -19.97
N ILE A 93 -9.65 3.44 -19.16
CA ILE A 93 -8.24 3.43 -19.56
C ILE A 93 -7.78 2.02 -19.93
N LEU A 94 -8.10 1.02 -19.10
CA LEU A 94 -7.76 -0.38 -19.38
C LEU A 94 -8.40 -0.88 -20.68
N ILE A 95 -9.67 -0.58 -20.91
CA ILE A 95 -10.38 -0.96 -22.14
C ILE A 95 -9.70 -0.33 -23.36
N LEU A 96 -9.37 0.97 -23.30
CA LEU A 96 -8.68 1.67 -24.39
C LEU A 96 -7.29 1.08 -24.65
N LEU A 97 -6.55 0.72 -23.60
CA LEU A 97 -5.23 0.12 -23.73
C LEU A 97 -5.29 -1.24 -24.43
N ILE A 98 -6.26 -2.08 -24.04
CA ILE A 98 -6.50 -3.39 -24.66
C ILE A 98 -6.90 -3.20 -26.13
N ALA A 99 -7.81 -2.28 -26.42
CA ALA A 99 -8.23 -1.99 -27.79
C ALA A 99 -7.06 -1.51 -28.67
N ALA A 100 -6.22 -0.60 -28.15
CA ALA A 100 -5.03 -0.13 -28.84
C ALA A 100 -4.06 -1.28 -29.16
N TYR A 101 -3.83 -2.18 -28.19
CA TYR A 101 -2.99 -3.36 -28.38
C TYR A 101 -3.53 -4.30 -29.48
N PHE A 102 -4.85 -4.55 -29.50
CA PHE A 102 -5.46 -5.36 -30.57
C PHE A 102 -5.31 -4.72 -31.96
N VAL A 103 -5.47 -3.40 -32.04
CA VAL A 103 -5.27 -2.66 -33.30
C VAL A 103 -3.82 -2.83 -33.76
N GLU A 104 -2.85 -2.64 -32.87
CA GLU A 104 -1.42 -2.80 -33.19
C GLU A 104 -1.11 -4.24 -33.66
N ALA A 105 -1.63 -5.25 -32.96
CA ALA A 105 -1.45 -6.65 -33.34
C ALA A 105 -2.03 -6.96 -34.73
N LEU A 106 -3.21 -6.40 -35.05
CA LEU A 106 -3.82 -6.55 -36.37
C LEU A 106 -2.99 -5.86 -37.46
N PHE A 107 -2.52 -4.63 -37.22
CA PHE A 107 -1.62 -3.95 -38.15
C PHE A 107 -0.32 -4.74 -38.39
N GLY A 108 0.28 -5.28 -37.33
CA GLY A 108 1.44 -6.16 -37.41
C GLY A 108 1.16 -7.42 -38.25
N TYR A 109 0.00 -8.04 -38.06
CA TYR A 109 -0.42 -9.20 -38.84
C TYR A 109 -0.59 -8.88 -40.33
N PHE A 110 -1.33 -7.82 -40.68
CA PHE A 110 -1.56 -7.45 -42.08
C PHE A 110 -0.27 -7.03 -42.79
N THR A 111 0.59 -6.25 -42.13
CA THR A 111 1.88 -5.86 -42.68
C THR A 111 2.83 -7.06 -42.84
N GLY A 112 2.79 -8.02 -41.92
CA GLY A 112 3.48 -9.30 -42.04
C GLY A 112 3.03 -10.09 -43.27
N VAL A 113 1.72 -10.31 -43.42
CA VAL A 113 1.15 -11.03 -44.58
C VAL A 113 1.50 -10.35 -45.91
N LEU A 114 1.45 -9.01 -45.96
CA LEU A 114 1.84 -8.25 -47.14
C LEU A 114 3.33 -8.40 -47.47
N ARG A 115 4.19 -8.44 -46.44
CA ARG A 115 5.63 -8.64 -46.61
C ARG A 115 5.94 -10.04 -47.13
N ASP A 116 5.27 -11.06 -46.61
CA ASP A 116 5.51 -12.44 -47.03
C ASP A 116 5.06 -12.66 -48.48
N ARG A 117 3.91 -12.09 -48.88
CA ARG A 117 3.48 -12.10 -50.29
C ARG A 117 4.46 -11.42 -51.24
N ARG A 118 5.14 -10.35 -50.80
CA ARG A 118 6.19 -9.69 -51.61
C ARG A 118 7.44 -10.55 -51.74
N LYS A 119 7.86 -11.22 -50.66
CA LYS A 119 8.99 -12.16 -50.71
C LYS A 119 8.71 -13.34 -51.63
N ASP A 120 7.49 -13.88 -51.60
CA ASP A 120 7.09 -14.97 -52.49
C ASP A 120 7.14 -14.53 -53.98
N GLN A 121 6.76 -13.29 -54.27
CA GLN A 121 6.86 -12.71 -55.63
C GLN A 121 8.30 -12.46 -56.07
N GLU A 122 9.16 -11.95 -55.18
CA GLU A 122 10.58 -11.74 -55.45
C GLU A 122 11.30 -13.07 -55.69
N GLN A 123 11.02 -14.10 -54.88
CA GLN A 123 11.58 -15.44 -55.07
C GLN A 123 11.06 -16.12 -56.35
N ALA A 124 9.78 -15.94 -56.68
CA ALA A 124 9.22 -16.44 -57.94
C ALA A 124 9.81 -15.72 -59.17
N ALA A 125 10.16 -14.44 -59.05
CA ALA A 125 10.82 -13.68 -60.11
C ALA A 125 12.30 -14.07 -60.28
N GLU A 126 13.01 -14.39 -59.18
CA GLU A 126 14.41 -14.83 -59.20
C GLU A 126 14.57 -16.30 -59.67
N THR A 127 13.54 -17.13 -59.52
CA THR A 127 13.55 -18.55 -59.95
C THR A 127 13.08 -18.77 -61.39
N LEU A 128 12.69 -17.73 -62.12
CA LEU A 128 12.48 -17.79 -63.57
C LEU A 128 13.85 -17.76 -64.26
N PRO A 129 14.30 -18.87 -64.88
CA PRO A 129 15.65 -18.98 -65.41
C PRO A 129 15.85 -18.07 -66.63
N GLU A 130 17.10 -17.61 -66.81
CA GLU A 130 17.71 -17.15 -68.07
C GLU A 130 17.68 -18.28 -69.14
N ALA A 131 16.50 -18.79 -69.46
CA ALA A 131 16.27 -19.65 -70.60
C ALA A 131 15.90 -18.76 -71.78
N GLU A 132 16.73 -18.85 -72.81
CA GLU A 132 16.53 -18.34 -74.16
C GLU A 132 16.95 -16.88 -74.41
N THR A 133 18.25 -16.71 -74.64
CA THR A 133 18.69 -15.91 -75.79
C THR A 133 19.46 -16.82 -76.76
N PRO A 134 19.10 -16.84 -78.05
CA PRO A 134 19.61 -17.78 -79.06
C PRO A 134 21.06 -17.53 -79.47
#